data_AF-A0A4Z0N7F4-F1
#
_entry.id   AF-A0A4Z0N7F4-F1
#
_cell.length_a   1.000
_cell.length_b   1.000
_cell.length_c   1.000
_cell.angle_alpha   90.00
_cell.angle_beta   90.00
_cell.angle_gamma   90.00
#
_symmetry.space_group_name_H-M   'P 1'
#
loop_
_entity.id
_entity.type
_entity.pdbx_description
1 polymer ?
#
loop_
_entity_poly.entity_id
_entity_poly.type
_entity_poly.pdbx_seq_one_letter_code
_entity_poly.pdbx_strand_id
1 'polypeptide(L)'
;MFPHSVFGTGGRGGDGGSATSTGTEATDATGGFGGPGGVGGLVGGTGGRGGNGGSATVKGTGNSAGGRGGTGGTGGALLGTGGTGGNGGNAEGGTAKGGKSGNGGRGGIVGGSQGPSGNNGSP
;
A
#
# COMPACT_ATOMS: atom_id res chain seq x y z
N MET A 1 18.84 -17.80 13.22
CA MET A 1 18.80 -16.98 11.99
C MET A 1 19.29 -17.91 10.88
N PHE A 2 18.51 -18.47 9.96
CA PHE A 2 17.24 -18.12 9.31
C PHE A 2 16.38 -19.41 9.14
N PRO A 3 15.08 -19.27 8.82
CA PRO A 3 14.70 -19.80 7.52
C PRO A 3 13.81 -18.79 6.79
N HIS A 4 14.40 -18.03 5.88
CA HIS A 4 13.61 -17.64 4.73
C HIS A 4 13.29 -18.95 4.03
N SER A 5 12.02 -19.33 4.02
CA SER A 5 11.57 -20.51 3.29
C SER A 5 12.18 -20.48 1.90
N VAL A 6 12.74 -21.60 1.43
CA VAL A 6 13.32 -21.69 0.08
C VAL A 6 12.28 -21.31 -0.97
N PHE A 7 11.02 -21.68 -0.69
CA PHE A 7 9.84 -21.30 -1.47
C PHE A 7 8.75 -20.68 -0.57
N GLY A 8 8.19 -19.54 -0.92
CA GLY A 8 7.12 -18.97 -0.10
C GLY A 8 6.54 -17.66 -0.61
N THR A 9 5.32 -17.36 -0.17
CA THR A 9 4.66 -16.09 -0.46
C THR A 9 4.81 -15.14 0.73
N GLY A 10 5.15 -13.89 0.44
CA GLY A 10 5.23 -12.85 1.46
C GLY A 10 3.85 -12.49 2.00
N GLY A 11 3.76 -12.17 3.29
CA GLY A 11 2.51 -11.72 3.91
C GLY A 11 2.00 -10.41 3.31
N ARG A 12 0.68 -10.20 3.29
CA ARG A 12 0.09 -8.93 2.87
C ARG A 12 0.38 -7.83 3.90
N GLY A 13 0.70 -6.62 3.44
CA GLY A 13 0.82 -5.44 4.29
C GLY A 13 -0.53 -4.99 4.85
N GLY A 14 -0.56 -4.51 6.09
CA GLY A 14 -1.80 -4.03 6.72
C GLY A 14 -2.36 -2.80 6.02
N ASP A 15 -3.68 -2.68 5.93
CA ASP A 15 -4.31 -1.50 5.35
C ASP A 15 -4.28 -0.32 6.36
N GLY A 16 -4.17 0.90 5.86
CA GLY A 16 -4.18 2.12 6.67
C GLY A 16 -5.58 2.42 7.21
N GLY A 17 -5.66 2.95 8.43
CA GLY A 17 -6.93 3.33 9.06
C GLY A 17 -7.56 4.55 8.39
N SER A 18 -8.88 4.55 8.26
CA SER A 18 -9.62 5.71 7.73
C SER A 18 -9.86 6.76 8.82
N ALA A 19 -9.92 8.03 8.43
CA ALA A 19 -10.22 9.15 9.32
C ALA A 19 -11.45 9.92 8.83
N THR A 20 -12.34 10.28 9.76
CA THR A 20 -13.51 11.11 9.46
C THR A 20 -13.56 12.27 10.43
N SER A 21 -13.55 13.50 9.90
CA SER A 21 -13.85 14.70 10.67
C SER A 21 -15.31 15.09 10.49
N THR A 22 -16.06 15.14 11.60
CA THR A 22 -17.48 15.53 11.62
C THR A 22 -17.72 16.95 12.11
N GLY A 23 -16.66 17.70 12.43
CA GLY A 23 -16.77 19.11 12.83
C GLY A 23 -17.24 19.99 11.68
N THR A 24 -18.01 21.03 12.01
CA THR A 24 -18.39 22.11 11.07
C THR A 24 -17.27 23.14 10.89
N GLU A 25 -16.33 23.18 11.83
CA GLU A 25 -15.11 23.99 11.82
C GLU A 25 -14.03 23.38 10.91
N ALA A 26 -13.00 24.16 10.56
CA ALA A 26 -11.86 23.71 9.76
C ALA A 26 -11.03 22.65 10.52
N THR A 27 -11.44 21.38 10.43
CA THR A 27 -10.76 20.24 11.03
C THR A 27 -10.35 19.26 9.96
N ASP A 28 -9.05 19.01 9.89
CA ASP A 28 -8.45 18.16 8.87
C ASP A 28 -8.66 16.67 9.20
N ALA A 29 -8.79 15.85 8.15
CA ALA A 29 -8.78 14.40 8.24
C ALA A 29 -7.64 13.83 7.39
N THR A 30 -6.85 12.94 7.96
CA THR A 30 -5.76 12.26 7.23
C THR A 30 -5.88 10.75 7.40
N GLY A 31 -5.98 10.03 6.28
CA GLY A 31 -6.01 8.58 6.26
C GLY A 31 -4.63 7.99 6.52
N GLY A 32 -4.59 6.87 7.23
CA GLY A 32 -3.36 6.16 7.57
C GLY A 32 -2.67 5.54 6.35
N PHE A 33 -1.37 5.29 6.45
CA PHE A 33 -0.63 4.65 5.38
C PHE A 33 -0.82 3.12 5.38
N GLY A 34 -0.88 2.55 4.17
CA GLY A 34 -0.82 1.11 3.99
C GLY A 34 0.58 0.57 4.27
N GLY A 35 0.65 -0.56 4.96
CA GLY A 35 1.90 -1.25 5.29
C GLY A 35 2.53 -1.94 4.08
N PRO A 36 3.86 -2.17 4.10
CA PRO A 36 4.55 -2.88 3.04
C PRO A 36 4.16 -4.36 3.00
N GLY A 37 4.12 -4.94 1.81
CA GLY A 37 4.03 -6.39 1.63
C GLY A 37 5.31 -7.10 2.05
N GLY A 38 5.18 -8.30 2.60
CA GLY A 38 6.28 -9.15 3.04
C GLY A 38 7.10 -9.71 1.88
N VAL A 39 8.31 -10.16 2.20
CA VAL A 39 9.22 -10.76 1.21
C VAL A 39 8.85 -12.23 0.99
N GLY A 40 8.90 -12.69 -0.27
CA GLY A 40 8.73 -14.10 -0.63
C GLY A 40 9.90 -14.99 -0.21
N GLY A 41 9.81 -16.28 -0.53
CA GLY A 41 10.87 -17.25 -0.26
C GLY A 41 12.16 -16.96 -1.03
N LEU A 42 13.32 -17.42 -0.54
CA LEU A 42 14.64 -17.00 -1.03
C LEU A 42 14.90 -17.34 -2.50
N VAL A 43 14.57 -18.55 -2.93
CA VAL A 43 14.85 -19.05 -4.30
C VAL A 43 13.67 -18.77 -5.22
N GLY A 44 12.47 -19.14 -4.79
CA GLY A 44 11.23 -18.88 -5.50
C GLY A 44 10.17 -18.36 -4.54
N GLY A 45 9.28 -17.49 -5.01
CA GLY A 45 8.27 -16.94 -4.13
C GLY A 45 7.68 -15.65 -4.64
N THR A 46 6.42 -15.43 -4.33
CA THR A 46 5.76 -14.17 -4.66
C THR A 46 5.90 -13.21 -3.48
N GLY A 47 6.23 -11.95 -3.76
CA GLY A 47 6.18 -10.90 -2.76
C GLY A 47 4.74 -10.65 -2.32
N GLY A 48 4.56 -10.28 -1.07
CA GLY A 48 3.24 -9.95 -0.53
C GLY A 48 2.69 -8.67 -1.15
N ARG A 49 1.36 -8.55 -1.24
CA ARG A 49 0.73 -7.29 -1.65
C ARG A 49 0.92 -6.20 -0.59
N GLY A 50 1.20 -4.97 -1.01
CA GLY A 50 1.19 -3.80 -0.13
C GLY A 50 -0.23 -3.45 0.32
N GLY A 51 -0.38 -2.99 1.55
CA GLY A 51 -1.67 -2.56 2.11
C GLY A 51 -2.19 -1.29 1.44
N ASN A 52 -3.51 -1.11 1.38
CA ASN A 52 -4.09 0.12 0.87
C ASN A 52 -3.94 1.26 1.88
N GLY A 53 -3.84 2.50 1.41
CA GLY A 53 -3.96 3.66 2.28
C GLY A 53 -5.40 3.86 2.75
N GLY A 54 -5.56 4.37 3.97
CA GLY A 54 -6.86 4.70 4.55
C GLY A 54 -7.48 5.93 3.92
N SER A 55 -8.81 6.00 3.88
CA SER A 55 -9.52 7.16 3.34
C SER A 55 -9.62 8.28 4.37
N ALA A 56 -9.78 9.51 3.89
CA ALA A 56 -10.06 10.68 4.72
C ALA A 56 -11.36 11.36 4.27
N THR A 57 -12.24 11.67 5.21
CA THR A 57 -13.47 12.41 4.93
C THR A 57 -13.60 13.60 5.88
N VAL A 58 -13.90 14.77 5.36
CA VAL A 58 -14.21 15.98 6.15
C VAL A 58 -15.60 16.48 5.79
N LYS A 59 -16.44 16.75 6.79
CA LYS A 59 -17.78 17.34 6.57
C LYS A 59 -17.78 18.88 6.60
N GLY A 60 -16.78 19.50 7.21
CA GLY A 60 -16.59 20.95 7.27
C GLY A 60 -15.71 21.49 6.14
N THR A 61 -15.06 22.64 6.40
CA THR A 61 -14.17 23.31 5.43
C THR A 61 -12.70 22.91 5.54
N GLY A 62 -12.37 21.95 6.41
CA GLY A 62 -11.00 21.44 6.63
C GLY A 62 -10.46 20.61 5.46
N ASN A 63 -9.19 20.24 5.51
CA ASN A 63 -8.52 19.47 4.46
C ASN A 63 -8.72 17.97 4.66
N SER A 64 -8.97 17.25 3.57
CA SER A 64 -8.98 15.78 3.59
C SER A 64 -7.81 15.22 2.78
N ALA A 65 -7.01 14.35 3.39
CA ALA A 65 -5.86 13.74 2.75
C ALA A 65 -5.90 12.22 2.87
N GLY A 66 -6.05 11.53 1.73
CA GLY A 66 -6.03 10.08 1.67
C GLY A 66 -4.63 9.53 1.97
N GLY A 67 -4.58 8.39 2.65
CA GLY A 67 -3.34 7.70 2.99
C GLY A 67 -2.64 7.14 1.75
N ARG A 68 -1.32 7.15 1.73
CA ARG A 68 -0.52 6.43 0.73
C ARG A 68 -0.70 4.91 0.84
N GLY A 69 -0.77 4.24 -0.31
CA GLY A 69 -0.68 2.78 -0.41
C GLY A 69 0.72 2.24 -0.10
N GLY A 70 0.78 1.08 0.54
CA GLY A 70 2.01 0.38 0.89
C GLY A 70 2.69 -0.24 -0.33
N THR A 71 4.02 -0.35 -0.28
CA THR A 71 4.79 -1.00 -1.36
C THR A 71 4.53 -2.50 -1.39
N GLY A 72 4.46 -3.08 -2.58
CA GLY A 72 4.49 -4.52 -2.75
C GLY A 72 5.81 -5.12 -2.26
N GLY A 73 5.74 -6.32 -1.73
CA GLY A 73 6.89 -7.06 -1.23
C GLY A 73 7.76 -7.61 -2.36
N THR A 74 9.03 -7.87 -2.06
CA THR A 74 9.95 -8.46 -3.03
C THR A 74 9.71 -9.96 -3.14
N GLY A 75 9.69 -10.51 -4.36
CA GLY A 75 9.67 -11.95 -4.60
C GLY A 75 10.99 -12.63 -4.24
N GLY A 76 11.07 -13.94 -4.45
CA GLY A 76 12.34 -14.67 -4.36
C GLY A 76 13.40 -14.19 -5.34
N ALA A 77 14.67 -14.33 -4.93
CA ALA A 77 15.82 -13.72 -5.60
C ALA A 77 16.08 -14.26 -7.01
N LEU A 78 15.72 -15.53 -7.28
CA LEU A 78 15.93 -16.15 -8.58
C LEU A 78 14.66 -16.11 -9.41
N LEU A 79 13.63 -16.87 -9.01
CA LEU A 79 12.41 -17.10 -9.79
C LEU A 79 11.17 -16.38 -9.23
N GLY A 80 11.36 -15.39 -8.38
CA GLY A 80 10.27 -14.74 -7.66
C GLY A 80 9.51 -13.70 -8.45
N THR A 81 8.23 -13.51 -8.13
CA THR A 81 7.45 -12.38 -8.64
C THR A 81 7.25 -11.35 -7.54
N GLY A 82 7.36 -10.07 -7.87
CA GLY A 82 7.11 -9.00 -6.93
C GLY A 82 5.63 -8.90 -6.57
N GLY A 83 5.35 -8.53 -5.33
CA GLY A 83 4.00 -8.27 -4.88
C GLY A 83 3.44 -6.99 -5.47
N THR A 84 2.11 -6.91 -5.61
CA THR A 84 1.46 -5.70 -6.09
C THR A 84 1.54 -4.57 -5.04
N GLY A 85 1.64 -3.32 -5.50
CA GLY A 85 1.52 -2.16 -4.63
C GLY A 85 0.09 -1.99 -4.10
N GLY A 86 -0.04 -1.36 -2.96
CA GLY A 86 -1.32 -0.96 -2.38
C GLY A 86 -1.90 0.27 -3.08
N ASN A 87 -3.22 0.42 -3.06
CA ASN A 87 -3.87 1.61 -3.57
C ASN A 87 -3.73 2.76 -2.57
N GLY A 88 -3.70 4.00 -3.07
CA GLY A 88 -3.89 5.18 -2.23
C GLY A 88 -5.33 5.24 -1.71
N GLY A 89 -5.51 5.77 -0.51
CA GLY A 89 -6.82 6.03 0.08
C GLY A 89 -7.47 7.25 -0.54
N ASN A 90 -8.79 7.29 -0.57
CA ASN A 90 -9.53 8.42 -1.11
C ASN A 90 -9.55 9.58 -0.11
N ALA A 91 -9.76 10.78 -0.61
CA ALA A 91 -10.09 11.95 0.18
C ALA A 91 -11.48 12.44 -0.24
N GLU A 92 -12.24 13.00 0.68
CA GLU A 92 -13.55 13.58 0.40
C GLU A 92 -13.82 14.77 1.31
N GLY A 93 -14.36 15.85 0.73
CA GLY A 93 -14.78 17.05 1.45
C GLY A 93 -13.65 18.05 1.72
N GLY A 94 -14.07 19.32 1.87
CA GLY A 94 -13.19 20.49 1.95
C GLY A 94 -12.14 20.52 0.83
N THR A 95 -10.86 20.70 1.16
CA THR A 95 -9.76 20.56 0.19
C THR A 95 -9.28 19.11 0.16
N ALA A 96 -9.77 18.34 -0.81
CA ALA A 96 -9.49 16.91 -0.92
C ALA A 96 -8.23 16.59 -1.73
N LYS A 97 -7.40 15.69 -1.19
CA LYS A 97 -6.22 15.14 -1.87
C LYS A 97 -6.11 13.64 -1.65
N GLY A 98 -6.45 12.87 -2.67
CA GLY A 98 -6.27 11.42 -2.65
C GLY A 98 -4.81 10.99 -2.40
N GLY A 99 -4.66 9.83 -1.79
CA GLY A 99 -3.36 9.24 -1.47
C GLY A 99 -2.64 8.72 -2.71
N LYS A 100 -1.30 8.75 -2.68
CA LYS A 100 -0.50 8.13 -3.75
C LYS A 100 -0.56 6.60 -3.63
N SER A 101 -0.46 5.92 -4.76
CA SER A 101 -0.28 4.47 -4.75
C SER A 101 1.05 4.03 -4.13
N GLY A 102 1.07 2.76 -3.75
CA GLY A 102 2.28 2.02 -3.48
C GLY A 102 2.89 1.50 -4.77
N ASN A 103 4.22 1.49 -4.82
CA ASN A 103 4.95 0.86 -5.91
C ASN A 103 4.84 -0.67 -5.78
N GLY A 104 4.82 -1.38 -6.90
CA GLY A 104 4.95 -2.83 -6.86
C GLY A 104 6.37 -3.27 -6.46
N GLY A 105 6.44 -4.46 -5.89
CA GLY A 105 7.68 -5.06 -5.40
C GLY A 105 8.52 -5.64 -6.52
N ARG A 106 9.80 -5.90 -6.24
CA ARG A 106 10.74 -6.43 -7.24
C ARG A 106 10.55 -7.94 -7.44
N GLY A 107 10.72 -8.41 -8.67
CA GLY A 107 10.86 -9.83 -8.98
C GLY A 107 12.30 -10.32 -8.81
N GLY A 108 12.49 -11.62 -8.99
CA GLY A 108 13.79 -12.27 -9.05
C GLY A 108 14.57 -11.95 -10.32
N ILE A 109 15.88 -12.19 -10.25
CA ILE A 109 16.86 -11.82 -11.28
C ILE A 109 16.73 -12.69 -12.54
N VAL A 110 16.16 -13.90 -12.42
CA VAL A 110 16.05 -14.86 -13.52
C VAL A 110 14.58 -15.23 -13.72
N GLY A 111 13.93 -14.63 -14.73
CA GLY A 111 12.54 -14.94 -15.06
C GLY A 111 11.50 -14.42 -14.04
N GLY A 112 11.92 -13.64 -13.05
CA GLY A 112 11.02 -12.94 -12.14
C GLY A 112 10.37 -11.72 -12.79
N SER A 113 9.16 -11.39 -12.34
CA SER A 113 8.43 -10.20 -12.80
C SER A 113 8.27 -9.19 -11.68
N GLN A 114 8.34 -7.90 -12.01
CA GLN A 114 8.00 -6.83 -11.09
C GLN A 114 6.49 -6.82 -10.84
N GLY A 115 6.10 -6.62 -9.58
CA GLY A 115 4.70 -6.40 -9.25
C GLY A 115 4.21 -5.07 -9.82
N PRO A 116 2.95 -4.96 -10.25
CA PRO A 116 2.37 -3.68 -10.65
C PRO A 116 2.22 -2.75 -9.43
N SER A 117 2.31 -1.44 -9.69
CA SER A 117 1.91 -0.42 -8.71
C SER A 117 0.40 -0.44 -8.49
N GLY A 118 -0.04 0.06 -7.33
CA GLY A 118 -1.46 0.31 -7.09
C GLY A 118 -1.97 1.56 -7.81
N ASN A 119 -3.24 1.86 -7.60
CA ASN A 119 -3.89 3.07 -8.11
C ASN A 119 -3.81 4.21 -7.10
N ASN A 120 -3.71 5.45 -7.57
CA ASN A 120 -3.87 6.61 -6.69
C ASN A 120 -5.32 6.68 -6.18
N GLY A 121 -5.49 7.20 -4.97
CA GLY A 121 -6.80 7.53 -4.44
C GLY A 121 -7.36 8.77 -5.12
N SER A 122 -8.68 8.84 -5.18
CA SER A 122 -9.39 10.01 -5.70
C SER A 122 -9.55 11.08 -4.62
N PRO A 123 -9.56 12.37 -4.98
CA PRO A 123 -10.18 13.42 -4.17
C PRO A 123 -11.71 13.38 -4.25
#